data_AF-A0A938NU08-F1
#
_entry.id   AF-A0A938NU08-F1
#
_cell.length_a   1.000
_cell.length_b   1.000
_cell.length_c   1.000
_cell.angle_alpha   90.00
_cell.angle_beta   90.00
_cell.angle_gamma   90.00
#
_symmetry.space_group_name_H-M   'P 1'
#
loop_
_entity.id
_entity.type
_entity.pdbx_description
1 polymer ?
#
loop_
_entity_poly.entity_id
_entity_poly.type
_entity_poly.pdbx_seq_one_letter_code
_entity_poly.pdbx_strand_id
1 'polypeptide(L)'
;MKNYFLILILLIMTTALSAQQNDFIDSKTRNKVRDELIGLYGENQLFRIERGIEQTANLWNEKDGTKEEFIEFCLKNFAGTGESMEKLFDKLE
;
A
#
# COMPACT_ATOMS: atom_id res chain seq x y z
N MET A 1 -19.65 -37.78 -9.07
CA MET A 1 -18.40 -36.98 -9.09
C MET A 1 -18.61 -35.52 -9.50
N LYS A 2 -19.52 -35.18 -10.44
CA LYS A 2 -19.83 -33.78 -10.80
C LYS A 2 -20.45 -32.93 -9.67
N ASN A 3 -21.24 -33.52 -8.78
CA ASN A 3 -21.93 -32.77 -7.71
C ASN A 3 -21.01 -32.36 -6.56
N TYR A 4 -19.94 -33.14 -6.30
CA TYR A 4 -18.93 -32.79 -5.31
C TYR A 4 -17.98 -31.70 -5.81
N PHE A 5 -17.78 -31.59 -7.12
CA PHE A 5 -16.99 -30.53 -7.74
C PHE A 5 -17.67 -29.16 -7.58
N LEU A 6 -19.00 -29.09 -7.69
CA LEU A 6 -19.77 -27.87 -7.44
C LEU A 6 -19.76 -27.44 -5.96
N ILE A 7 -19.79 -28.41 -5.03
CA ILE A 7 -19.70 -28.15 -3.59
C ILE A 7 -18.30 -27.66 -3.20
N LEU A 8 -17.25 -28.16 -3.86
CA LEU A 8 -15.87 -27.73 -3.62
C LEU A 8 -15.62 -26.28 -4.09
N ILE A 9 -16.20 -25.89 -5.22
CA ILE A 9 -16.10 -24.51 -5.75
C ILE A 9 -16.83 -23.50 -4.84
N LEU A 10 -17.96 -23.89 -4.25
CA LEU A 10 -18.74 -23.02 -3.35
C LEU A 10 -18.01 -22.74 -2.02
N LEU A 11 -17.19 -23.69 -1.55
CA LEU A 11 -16.39 -23.58 -0.32
C LEU A 11 -15.19 -22.64 -0.44
N ILE A 12 -14.73 -22.34 -1.67
CA ILE A 12 -13.60 -21.43 -1.92
C ILE A 12 -14.08 -19.97 -1.96
N MET A 13 -15.36 -19.71 -2.26
CA MET A 13 -15.92 -18.34 -2.28
C MET A 13 -16.23 -17.78 -0.89
N THR A 14 -16.41 -18.60 0.13
CA THR A 14 -16.83 -18.13 1.46
C THR A 14 -15.70 -17.50 2.28
N THR A 15 -14.43 -17.72 1.93
CA THR A 15 -13.29 -17.06 2.61
C THR A 15 -12.98 -15.66 2.09
N ALA A 16 -13.69 -15.17 1.08
CA ALA A 16 -13.48 -13.81 0.55
C ALA A 16 -14.20 -12.72 1.37
N LEU A 17 -14.95 -13.07 2.41
CA LEU A 17 -15.82 -12.14 3.12
C LEU A 17 -15.45 -12.07 4.60
N SER A 18 -14.33 -11.41 4.94
CA SER A 18 -14.10 -10.61 6.17
C SER A 18 -12.61 -10.40 6.48
N ALA A 19 -11.88 -9.70 5.59
CA ALA A 19 -10.71 -8.94 6.04
C ALA A 19 -11.20 -7.59 6.57
N GLN A 20 -11.73 -7.57 7.80
CA GLN A 20 -11.99 -6.31 8.49
C GLN A 20 -10.64 -5.76 8.95
N GLN A 21 -9.97 -5.06 8.05
CA GLN A 21 -8.65 -4.48 8.28
C GLN A 21 -8.81 -3.31 9.24
N ASN A 22 -8.27 -3.47 10.45
CA ASN A 22 -8.18 -2.39 11.41
C ASN A 22 -7.01 -1.51 10.95
N ASP A 23 -7.31 -0.50 10.12
CA ASP A 23 -6.29 0.34 9.50
C ASP A 23 -5.57 1.19 10.58
N PHE A 24 -4.40 0.72 11.02
CA PHE A 24 -3.53 1.45 11.95
C PHE A 24 -3.21 2.86 11.40
N ILE A 25 -3.03 2.96 10.08
CA ILE A 25 -2.92 4.22 9.34
C ILE A 25 -4.28 4.58 8.73
N ASP A 26 -4.92 5.61 9.29
CA ASP A 26 -6.22 6.07 8.81
C ASP A 26 -6.15 6.77 7.43
N SER A 27 -7.32 6.94 6.82
CA SER A 27 -7.44 7.57 5.50
C SER A 27 -7.01 9.03 5.48
N LYS A 28 -7.11 9.76 6.59
CA LYS A 28 -6.67 11.16 6.68
C LYS A 28 -5.15 11.24 6.59
N THR A 29 -4.43 10.37 7.29
CA THR A 29 -2.97 10.25 7.19
C THR A 29 -2.55 9.85 5.78
N ARG A 30 -3.19 8.85 5.17
CA ARG A 30 -2.90 8.43 3.78
C ARG A 30 -3.12 9.57 2.77
N ASN A 31 -4.23 10.29 2.88
CA ASN A 31 -4.55 11.42 2.00
C ASN A 31 -3.53 12.56 2.15
N LYS A 32 -3.08 12.84 3.38
CA LYS A 32 -2.04 13.86 3.62
C LYS A 32 -0.74 13.49 2.89
N VAL A 33 -0.27 12.26 3.04
CA VAL A 33 0.94 11.78 2.33
C VAL A 33 0.75 11.85 0.81
N ARG A 34 -0.42 11.45 0.31
CA ARG A 34 -0.74 11.52 -1.13
C ARG A 34 -0.59 12.95 -1.65
N ASP A 35 -1.23 13.91 -0.99
CA ASP A 35 -1.25 15.31 -1.45
C ASP A 35 0.16 15.92 -1.41
N GLU A 36 0.96 15.60 -0.39
CA GLU A 36 2.35 16.03 -0.28
C GLU A 36 3.24 15.41 -1.38
N LEU A 37 3.12 14.11 -1.65
CA LEU A 37 3.86 13.44 -2.72
C LEU A 37 3.44 13.92 -4.12
N ILE A 38 2.15 14.21 -4.35
CA ILE A 38 1.70 14.85 -5.61
C ILE A 38 2.34 16.22 -5.76
N GLY A 39 2.42 17.01 -4.68
CA GLY A 39 3.08 18.30 -4.68
C GLY A 39 4.58 18.22 -5.05
N LEU A 40 5.26 17.16 -4.64
CA LEU A 40 6.68 16.95 -4.89
C LEU A 40 6.99 16.33 -6.26
N TYR A 41 6.18 15.39 -6.73
CA TYR A 41 6.48 14.54 -7.89
C TYR A 41 5.52 14.71 -9.07
N GLY A 42 4.39 15.40 -8.88
CA GLY A 42 3.38 15.67 -9.89
C GLY A 42 2.30 14.60 -10.01
N GLU A 43 1.18 15.00 -10.61
CA GLU A 43 -0.01 14.16 -10.86
C GLU A 43 0.27 12.94 -11.75
N ASN A 44 1.30 13.03 -12.60
CA ASN A 44 1.74 11.89 -13.42
C ASN A 44 2.22 10.69 -12.58
N GLN A 45 2.54 10.89 -11.29
CA GLN A 45 2.91 9.83 -10.36
C GLN A 45 1.74 9.35 -9.48
N LEU A 46 0.54 9.91 -9.61
CA LEU A 46 -0.61 9.64 -8.72
C LEU A 46 -0.84 8.15 -8.48
N PHE A 47 -0.92 7.37 -9.55
CA PHE A 47 -1.15 5.93 -9.47
C PHE A 47 -0.09 5.20 -8.61
N ARG A 48 1.19 5.55 -8.77
CA ARG A 48 2.29 4.94 -8.01
C ARG A 48 2.29 5.41 -6.57
N ILE A 49 2.00 6.70 -6.34
CA ILE A 49 1.86 7.30 -5.01
C ILE A 49 0.78 6.55 -4.23
N GLU A 50 -0.43 6.45 -4.77
CA GLU A 50 -1.55 5.78 -4.10
C GLU A 50 -1.26 4.31 -3.82
N ARG A 51 -0.70 3.59 -4.80
CA ARG A 51 -0.30 2.19 -4.63
C ARG A 51 0.74 2.00 -3.53
N GLY A 52 1.78 2.83 -3.52
CA GLY A 52 2.87 2.74 -2.53
C GLY A 52 2.40 3.07 -1.11
N ILE A 53 1.58 4.12 -0.97
CA ILE A 53 0.98 4.51 0.31
C ILE A 53 0.13 3.36 0.86
N GLU A 54 -0.75 2.79 0.02
CA GLU A 54 -1.67 1.73 0.46
C GLU A 54 -0.90 0.46 0.86
N GLN A 55 0.09 0.05 0.06
CA GLN A 55 0.94 -1.10 0.41
C GLN A 55 1.70 -0.89 1.72
N THR A 56 2.27 0.30 1.91
CA THR A 56 3.02 0.63 3.12
C THR A 56 2.09 0.68 4.34
N ALA A 57 0.93 1.33 4.21
CA ALA A 57 -0.08 1.43 5.27
C ALA A 57 -0.59 0.06 5.73
N ASN A 58 -0.73 -0.90 4.80
CA ASN A 58 -1.18 -2.25 5.09
C ASN A 58 -0.18 -3.08 5.91
N LEU A 59 1.10 -2.71 5.88
CA LEU A 59 2.17 -3.39 6.64
C LEU A 59 2.51 -2.66 7.94
N TRP A 60 2.25 -1.35 7.98
CA TRP A 60 2.63 -0.48 9.09
C TRP A 60 1.84 -0.79 10.36
N ASN A 61 2.54 -1.01 11.46
CA ASN A 61 1.96 -1.26 12.78
C ASN A 61 2.74 -0.51 13.88
N GLU A 62 2.31 -0.68 15.14
CA GLU A 62 2.88 0.00 16.31
C GLU A 62 4.40 -0.22 16.48
N LYS A 63 4.96 -1.30 15.93
CA LYS A 63 6.41 -1.57 15.99
C LYS A 63 7.21 -0.78 14.96
N ASP A 64 6.58 -0.37 13.86
CA ASP A 64 7.22 0.38 12.78
C ASP A 64 7.27 1.87 13.10
N GLY A 65 6.26 2.38 13.82
CA GLY A 65 6.24 3.73 14.35
C GLY A 65 4.84 4.34 14.41
N THR A 66 4.81 5.61 14.80
CA THR A 66 3.62 6.46 14.85
C THR A 66 3.11 6.84 13.45
N LYS A 67 1.92 7.46 13.39
CA LYS A 67 1.35 7.98 12.15
C LYS A 67 2.19 9.10 11.55
N GLU A 68 2.82 9.90 12.39
CA GLU A 68 3.76 10.96 11.99
C GLU A 68 5.01 10.35 11.35
N GLU A 69 5.58 9.31 11.97
CA GLU A 69 6.74 8.59 11.41
C GLU A 69 6.40 7.87 10.10
N PHE A 70 5.16 7.38 9.93
CA PHE A 70 4.67 6.87 8.65
C PHE A 70 4.70 7.94 7.54
N ILE A 71 4.27 9.17 7.85
CA ILE A 71 4.29 10.29 6.89
C ILE A 71 5.74 10.57 6.48
N GLU A 72 6.62 10.75 7.46
CA GLU A 72 8.04 11.03 7.21
C GLU A 72 8.70 9.91 6.40
N PHE A 73 8.40 8.66 6.73
CA PHE A 73 8.91 7.51 6.00
C PHE A 73 8.50 7.54 4.53
N CYS A 74 7.23 7.78 4.23
CA CYS A 74 6.73 7.83 2.85
C CYS A 74 7.41 8.95 2.05
N LEU A 75 7.50 10.16 2.62
CA LEU A 75 8.11 11.32 1.97
C LEU A 75 9.61 11.11 1.70
N LYS A 76 10.31 10.47 2.64
CA LYS A 76 11.75 10.23 2.53
C LYS A 76 12.10 9.13 1.53
N ASN A 77 11.27 8.08 1.45
CA ASN A 77 11.60 6.86 0.74
C ASN A 77 10.87 6.68 -0.60
N PHE A 78 9.94 7.57 -0.96
CA PHE A 78 9.29 7.48 -2.26
C PHE A 78 10.31 7.73 -3.39
N ALA A 79 10.67 6.66 -4.08
CA ALA A 79 11.46 6.73 -5.30
C ALA A 79 10.54 7.21 -6.43
N GLY A 80 10.60 8.52 -6.73
CA GLY A 80 9.85 9.17 -7.81
C GLY A 80 10.17 8.57 -9.17
N THR A 81 10.82 9.32 -10.06
CA THR A 81 11.24 8.81 -11.38
C THR A 81 12.75 8.96 -11.58
N GLY A 82 13.26 8.37 -12.66
CA GLY A 82 14.66 8.47 -13.07
C GLY A 82 15.61 7.77 -12.11
N GLU A 83 16.73 8.43 -11.82
CA GLU A 83 17.86 7.85 -11.07
C GLU A 83 17.48 7.31 -9.68
N SER A 84 16.52 7.94 -8.99
CA SER A 84 16.04 7.48 -7.68
C SER A 84 15.33 6.12 -7.75
N MET A 85 14.64 5.84 -8.86
CA MET A 85 13.94 4.59 -9.10
C MET A 85 14.91 3.50 -9.53
N GLU A 86 15.86 3.83 -10.41
CA GLU A 86 16.92 2.90 -10.83
C GLU A 86 17.74 2.42 -9.63
N LYS A 87 18.19 3.35 -8.78
CA LYS A 87 18.89 3.01 -7.52
C LYS A 87 18.07 2.16 -6.56
N LEU A 88 16.74 2.25 -6.59
CA LEU A 88 15.88 1.40 -5.76
C LEU A 88 15.86 -0.02 -6.33
N PHE A 89 15.73 -0.17 -7.65
CA PHE A 89 15.78 -1.48 -8.30
C PHE A 89 17.12 -2.18 -8.08
N ASP A 90 18.25 -1.47 -8.25
CA ASP A 90 19.60 -2.01 -8.02
C ASP A 90 19.81 -2.55 -6.60
N LYS A 91 19.07 -2.04 -5.61
CA LYS A 91 19.14 -2.50 -4.22
C LYS A 91 18.28 -3.73 -3.93
N LEU A 92 17.29 -4.01 -4.78
CA LEU A 92 16.32 -5.08 -4.60
C LEU A 92 16.65 -6.32 -5.46
N GLU A 93 17.56 -6.19 -6.42
CA GLU A 93 18.20 -7.30 -7.15
C GLU A 93 19.31 -7.97 -6.33
#